data_AF-A0A7S0L635-F1
#
_entry.id   AF-A0A7S0L635-F1
#
_cell.length_a   1.000
_cell.length_b   1.000
_cell.length_c   1.000
_cell.angle_alpha   90.00
_cell.angle_beta   90.00
_cell.angle_gamma   90.00
#
_symmetry.space_group_name_H-M   'P 1'
#
loop_
_entity.id
_entity.type
_entity.pdbx_description
1 polymer ?
#
loop_
_entity_poly.entity_id
_entity_poly.type
_entity_poly.pdbx_seq_one_letter_code
_entity_poly.pdbx_strand_id
1 'polypeptide(L)'
;QVLSIGGVKLRTLKSTVETRNEQVANAQHTLDGAKGRLANAEKRRATLEASEAKHRKAAEAIQAKMDEAKAHAKELEGAAKEVLDNFETCQANLEEKNEALQAMSDEYEKVKADVAKVRSVKVDLEAKIDDYNRAIRDNEHKAKHWAAKLAALREAAVGRADDPAGEGGEAGESSAAAGGNLADLSVEEIDEIDLGELQADIAKFEEALQGMSGNLGAIAEYKARERDWRARMDEFDAVTLERDGQRKTYESLRKQRLDEFSVGFRIIGMKLKEMYQMITLGGDAELERLDSLDPFSEGIVFSVRPPKKSWKNISNLSGGEKTLASLALVFALHHYKPTPLYVMDEIDAALDFRNVSIVGNYIKERTRNAQFIIISLRNNMFELADRLVGIYKTSNASNAIAIDPTAFTIAAR
;
A
#
# COMPACT_ATOMS: atom_id res chain seq x y z
N GLN A 1 -2.08 118.18 37.01
CA GLN A 1 -0.61 118.09 36.94
C GLN A 1 -0.11 116.90 37.77
N VAL A 2 -0.17 115.67 37.23
CA VAL A 2 0.45 114.47 37.85
C VAL A 2 1.29 113.70 36.82
N LEU A 3 1.80 114.41 35.81
CA LEU A 3 2.57 113.83 34.69
C LEU A 3 4.09 114.10 34.79
N SER A 4 4.59 114.60 35.93
CA SER A 4 6.00 115.00 36.08
C SER A 4 6.69 114.47 37.34
N ILE A 5 6.26 113.33 37.90
CA ILE A 5 7.00 112.61 38.95
C ILE A 5 7.44 111.27 38.38
N GLY A 6 8.71 111.21 37.97
CA GLY A 6 9.36 110.01 37.39
C GLY A 6 10.00 110.27 36.03
N GLY A 7 11.16 110.94 36.02
CA GLY A 7 11.91 111.28 34.80
C GLY A 7 12.48 110.09 34.02
N VAL A 8 13.41 110.37 33.09
CA VAL A 8 14.07 109.42 32.16
C VAL A 8 14.46 108.07 32.80
N LYS A 9 14.89 108.08 34.07
CA LYS A 9 15.24 106.89 34.86
C LYS A 9 14.08 105.88 35.02
N LEU A 10 12.83 106.34 35.21
CA LEU A 10 11.67 105.44 35.36
C LEU A 10 11.33 104.79 34.01
N ARG A 11 11.49 105.51 32.90
CA ARG A 11 11.25 105.01 31.54
C ARG A 11 12.29 103.96 31.12
N THR A 12 13.57 104.18 31.44
CA THR A 12 14.62 103.19 31.17
C THR A 12 14.48 101.94 32.05
N LEU A 13 14.10 102.10 33.32
CA LEU A 13 13.80 100.96 34.20
C LEU A 13 12.59 100.16 33.68
N LYS A 14 11.51 100.83 33.24
CA LYS A 14 10.36 100.15 32.63
C LYS A 14 10.74 99.37 31.38
N SER A 15 11.50 99.94 30.44
CA SER A 15 11.90 99.21 29.24
C SER A 15 12.85 98.04 29.55
N THR A 16 13.70 98.18 30.56
CA THR A 16 14.58 97.08 31.02
C THR A 16 13.76 95.94 31.62
N VAL A 17 12.72 96.26 32.41
CA VAL A 17 11.79 95.26 32.97
C VAL A 17 10.98 94.58 31.86
N GLU A 18 10.49 95.32 30.88
CA GLU A 18 9.79 94.77 29.70
C GLU A 18 10.69 93.82 28.91
N THR A 19 11.93 94.23 28.60
CA THR A 19 12.91 93.38 27.90
C THR A 19 13.23 92.11 28.70
N ARG A 20 13.37 92.20 30.03
CA ARG A 20 13.60 91.03 30.87
C ARG A 20 12.39 90.12 30.97
N ASN A 21 11.17 90.66 31.00
CA ASN A 21 9.95 89.87 30.97
C ASN A 21 9.80 89.13 29.64
N GLU A 22 10.12 89.75 28.50
CA GLU A 22 10.14 89.09 27.20
C GLU A 22 11.18 87.97 27.14
N GLN A 23 12.39 88.20 27.69
CA GLN A 23 13.42 87.15 27.78
C GLN A 23 12.99 85.98 28.67
N VAL A 24 12.33 86.25 29.79
CA VAL A 24 11.79 85.21 30.69
C VAL A 24 10.67 84.43 30.00
N ALA A 25 9.76 85.10 29.28
CA ALA A 25 8.70 84.46 28.52
C ALA A 25 9.26 83.56 27.40
N ASN A 26 10.28 84.02 26.66
CA ASN A 26 10.95 83.22 25.64
C ASN A 26 11.70 82.01 26.25
N ALA A 27 12.34 82.19 27.41
CA ALA A 27 12.99 81.11 28.13
C ALA A 27 11.98 80.07 28.65
N GLN A 28 10.80 80.50 29.10
CA GLN A 28 9.71 79.61 29.52
C GLN A 28 9.12 78.83 28.34
N HIS A 29 8.85 79.49 27.22
CA HIS A 29 8.35 78.82 26.01
C HIS A 29 9.36 77.76 25.49
N THR A 30 10.65 78.07 25.51
CA THR A 30 11.69 77.11 25.11
C THR A 30 11.84 75.97 26.11
N LEU A 31 11.72 76.22 27.41
CA LEU A 31 11.72 75.21 28.46
C LEU A 31 10.53 74.25 28.33
N ASP A 32 9.33 74.77 28.08
CA ASP A 32 8.13 73.94 27.92
C ASP A 32 8.19 73.10 26.63
N GLY A 33 8.73 73.67 25.55
CA GLY A 33 9.04 72.93 24.33
C GLY A 33 10.12 71.85 24.52
N ALA A 34 11.10 72.07 25.41
CA ALA A 34 12.09 71.06 25.76
C ALA A 34 11.49 69.94 26.64
N LYS A 35 10.64 70.27 27.62
CA LYS A 35 9.92 69.30 28.45
C LYS A 35 9.00 68.40 27.62
N GLY A 36 8.26 68.98 26.66
CA GLY A 36 7.41 68.19 25.76
C GLY A 36 8.22 67.21 24.88
N ARG A 37 9.40 67.64 24.41
CA ARG A 37 10.33 66.75 23.67
C ARG A 37 10.90 65.64 24.55
N LEU A 38 11.25 65.95 25.80
CA LEU A 38 11.74 64.96 26.76
C LEU A 38 10.68 63.89 27.07
N ALA A 39 9.44 64.30 27.38
CA ALA A 39 8.34 63.37 27.65
C ALA A 39 8.04 62.46 26.44
N ASN A 40 8.09 63.00 25.23
CA ASN A 40 7.94 62.21 24.01
C ASN A 40 9.11 61.23 23.79
N ALA A 41 10.34 61.63 24.10
CA ALA A 41 11.52 60.77 24.02
C ALA A 41 11.45 59.62 25.04
N GLU A 42 11.02 59.89 26.28
CA GLU A 42 10.82 58.89 27.31
C GLU A 42 9.74 57.87 26.93
N LYS A 43 8.62 58.33 26.38
CA LYS A 43 7.56 57.43 25.89
C LYS A 43 8.05 56.55 24.73
N ARG A 44 8.82 57.11 23.79
CA ARG A 44 9.43 56.35 22.69
C ARG A 44 10.43 55.32 23.21
N ARG A 45 11.26 55.69 24.19
CA ARG A 45 12.23 54.79 24.83
C ARG A 45 11.53 53.59 25.47
N ALA A 46 10.49 53.82 26.27
CA ALA A 46 9.72 52.75 26.90
C ALA A 46 9.06 51.82 25.87
N THR A 47 8.59 52.37 24.74
CA THR A 47 8.01 51.58 23.64
C THR A 47 9.09 50.71 22.96
N LEU A 48 10.28 51.26 22.74
CA LEU A 48 11.40 50.53 22.15
C LEU A 48 11.92 49.43 23.08
N GLU A 49 12.09 49.71 24.37
CA GLU A 49 12.50 48.72 25.39
C GLU A 49 11.51 47.54 25.44
N ALA A 50 10.20 47.81 25.38
CA ALA A 50 9.18 46.76 25.32
C ALA A 50 9.27 45.93 24.01
N SER A 51 9.54 46.57 22.88
CA SER A 51 9.73 45.88 21.60
C SER A 51 10.99 45.00 21.61
N GLU A 52 12.08 45.48 22.18
CA GLU A 52 13.35 44.75 22.28
C GLU A 52 13.19 43.51 23.16
N ALA A 53 12.53 43.64 24.32
CA ALA A 53 12.21 42.50 25.18
C ALA A 53 11.35 41.44 24.47
N LYS A 54 10.38 41.88 23.65
CA LYS A 54 9.54 40.97 22.85
C LYS A 54 10.37 40.24 21.78
N HIS A 55 11.22 40.97 21.04
CA HIS A 55 12.07 40.38 20.00
C HIS A 55 13.10 39.42 20.58
N ARG A 56 13.68 39.73 21.75
CA ARG A 56 14.60 38.85 22.44
C ARG A 56 13.94 37.52 22.84
N LYS A 57 12.73 37.56 23.44
CA LYS A 57 11.97 36.33 23.73
C LYS A 57 11.66 35.52 22.48
N ALA A 58 11.33 36.18 21.38
CA ALA A 58 11.10 35.50 20.09
C ALA A 58 12.37 34.83 19.55
N ALA A 59 13.53 35.50 19.67
CA ALA A 59 14.82 34.94 19.26
C ALA A 59 15.21 33.71 20.10
N GLU A 60 15.03 33.77 21.43
CA GLU A 60 15.26 32.64 22.34
C GLU A 60 14.34 31.44 21.97
N ALA A 61 13.06 31.70 21.66
CA ALA A 61 12.13 30.64 21.24
C ALA A 61 12.46 30.04 19.87
N ILE A 62 12.94 30.85 18.91
CA ILE A 62 13.39 30.35 17.60
C ILE A 62 14.66 29.50 17.75
N GLN A 63 15.59 29.93 18.61
CA GLN A 63 16.82 29.19 18.86
C GLN A 63 16.52 27.80 19.46
N ALA A 64 15.62 27.72 20.45
CA ALA A 64 15.20 26.44 21.02
C ALA A 64 14.60 25.49 19.96
N LYS A 65 13.75 26.01 19.06
CA LYS A 65 13.20 25.22 17.94
C LYS A 65 14.27 24.78 16.94
N MET A 66 15.28 25.59 16.68
CA MET A 66 16.40 25.18 15.80
C MET A 66 17.21 24.05 16.42
N ASP A 67 17.42 24.08 17.73
CA ASP A 67 18.19 23.04 18.43
C ASP A 67 17.40 21.73 18.52
N GLU A 68 16.08 21.78 18.75
CA GLU A 68 15.19 20.62 18.62
C GLU A 68 15.21 20.03 17.20
N ALA A 69 15.10 20.87 16.17
CA ALA A 69 15.12 20.41 14.77
C ALA A 69 16.47 19.76 14.40
N LYS A 70 17.59 20.27 14.91
CA LYS A 70 18.92 19.66 14.72
C LYS A 70 19.04 18.31 15.41
N ALA A 71 18.51 18.18 16.63
CA ALA A 71 18.51 16.90 17.34
C ALA A 71 17.71 15.85 16.56
N HIS A 72 16.51 16.21 16.09
CA HIS A 72 15.66 15.32 15.29
C HIS A 72 16.31 14.96 13.94
N ALA A 73 17.00 15.89 13.28
CA ALA A 73 17.73 15.61 12.05
C ALA A 73 18.85 14.57 12.27
N LYS A 74 19.58 14.67 13.40
CA LYS A 74 20.63 13.73 13.75
C LYS A 74 20.10 12.33 14.08
N GLU A 75 18.93 12.24 14.73
CA GLU A 75 18.25 10.96 14.96
C GLU A 75 17.81 10.31 13.65
N LEU A 76 17.24 11.08 12.73
CA LEU A 76 16.86 10.59 11.39
C LEU A 76 18.07 10.12 10.58
N GLU A 77 19.20 10.83 10.63
CA GLU A 77 20.45 10.39 9.99
C GLU A 77 20.95 9.06 10.57
N GLY A 78 20.82 8.85 11.88
CA GLY A 78 21.15 7.59 12.54
C GLY A 78 20.27 6.44 12.04
N ALA A 79 18.95 6.64 12.04
CA ALA A 79 18.00 5.65 11.56
C ALA A 79 18.18 5.35 10.06
N ALA A 80 18.48 6.36 9.25
CA ALA A 80 18.73 6.18 7.82
C ALA A 80 19.95 5.30 7.54
N LYS A 81 21.02 5.43 8.34
CA LYS A 81 22.20 4.55 8.23
C LYS A 81 21.87 3.11 8.59
N GLU A 82 21.11 2.88 9.66
CA GLU A 82 20.69 1.54 10.07
C GLU A 82 19.84 0.86 8.98
N VAL A 83 18.94 1.60 8.34
CA VAL A 83 18.17 1.10 7.19
C VAL A 83 19.08 0.75 6.01
N LEU A 84 20.11 1.56 5.75
CA LEU A 84 21.06 1.32 4.66
C LEU A 84 21.88 0.03 4.90
N ASP A 85 22.42 -0.15 6.11
CA ASP A 85 23.18 -1.35 6.48
C ASP A 85 22.30 -2.62 6.39
N ASN A 86 21.04 -2.52 6.82
CA ASN A 86 20.07 -3.60 6.68
C ASN A 86 19.74 -3.91 5.22
N PHE A 87 19.63 -2.88 4.36
CA PHE A 87 19.40 -3.06 2.94
C PHE A 87 20.57 -3.77 2.25
N GLU A 88 21.80 -3.35 2.52
CA GLU A 88 23.01 -4.00 1.99
C GLU A 88 23.10 -5.48 2.43
N THR A 89 22.78 -5.76 3.69
CA THR A 89 22.73 -7.13 4.22
C THR A 89 21.65 -7.98 3.54
N CYS A 90 20.46 -7.42 3.35
CA CYS A 90 19.38 -8.11 2.63
C CYS A 90 19.73 -8.35 1.16
N GLN A 91 20.40 -7.42 0.50
CA GLN A 91 20.83 -7.56 -0.88
C GLN A 91 21.85 -8.68 -1.04
N ALA A 92 22.87 -8.73 -0.18
CA ALA A 92 23.86 -9.80 -0.17
C ALA A 92 23.21 -11.19 0.06
N ASN A 93 22.28 -11.29 1.01
CA ASN A 93 21.52 -12.53 1.24
C ASN A 93 20.69 -12.94 0.02
N LEU A 94 20.11 -11.97 -0.69
CA LEU A 94 19.28 -12.24 -1.88
C LEU A 94 20.13 -12.77 -3.04
N GLU A 95 21.32 -12.20 -3.24
CA GLU A 95 22.30 -12.69 -4.23
C GLU A 95 22.73 -14.13 -3.90
N GLU A 96 23.10 -14.42 -2.64
CA GLU A 96 23.47 -15.78 -2.21
C GLU A 96 22.33 -16.79 -2.47
N LYS A 97 21.09 -16.43 -2.16
CA LYS A 97 19.93 -17.33 -2.38
C LYS A 97 19.60 -17.50 -3.85
N ASN A 98 19.79 -16.49 -4.68
CA ASN A 98 19.61 -16.62 -6.13
C ASN A 98 20.66 -17.55 -6.74
N GLU A 99 21.93 -17.46 -6.31
CA GLU A 99 22.98 -18.37 -6.75
C GLU A 99 22.67 -19.82 -6.34
N ALA A 100 22.23 -20.04 -5.10
CA ALA A 100 21.82 -21.36 -4.62
C ALA A 100 20.61 -21.92 -5.40
N LEU A 101 19.64 -21.07 -5.72
CA LEU A 101 18.47 -21.45 -6.51
C LEU A 101 18.85 -21.84 -7.95
N GLN A 102 19.76 -21.08 -8.57
CA GLN A 102 20.27 -21.36 -9.91
C GLN A 102 20.99 -22.71 -9.94
N ALA A 103 21.86 -22.98 -8.96
CA ALA A 103 22.56 -24.27 -8.84
C ALA A 103 21.57 -25.44 -8.66
N MET A 104 20.56 -25.28 -7.80
CA MET A 104 19.53 -26.31 -7.60
C MET A 104 18.68 -26.54 -8.86
N SER A 105 18.39 -25.47 -9.61
CA SER A 105 17.66 -25.56 -10.89
C SER A 105 18.46 -26.33 -11.95
N ASP A 106 19.77 -26.11 -12.02
CA ASP A 106 20.65 -26.82 -12.96
C ASP A 106 20.76 -28.32 -12.61
N GLU A 107 20.82 -28.66 -11.32
CA GLU A 107 20.77 -30.05 -10.86
C GLU A 107 19.43 -30.71 -11.19
N TYR A 108 18.32 -29.99 -11.00
CA TYR A 108 16.99 -30.49 -11.33
C TYR A 108 16.85 -30.83 -12.82
N GLU A 109 17.31 -29.96 -13.73
CA GLU A 109 17.25 -30.23 -15.16
C GLU A 109 18.15 -31.42 -15.57
N LYS A 110 19.31 -31.61 -14.92
CA LYS A 110 20.14 -32.82 -15.13
C LYS A 110 19.39 -34.09 -14.73
N VAL A 111 18.83 -34.13 -13.52
CA VAL A 111 18.08 -35.29 -13.02
C VAL A 111 16.86 -35.58 -13.91
N LYS A 112 16.15 -34.54 -14.35
CA LYS A 112 15.01 -34.66 -15.27
C LYS A 112 15.43 -35.24 -16.63
N ALA A 113 16.57 -34.82 -17.17
CA ALA A 113 17.12 -35.39 -18.39
C ALA A 113 17.48 -36.88 -18.23
N ASP A 114 18.06 -37.26 -17.09
CA ASP A 114 18.41 -38.66 -16.81
C ASP A 114 17.16 -39.53 -16.61
N VAL A 115 16.13 -39.03 -15.93
CA VAL A 115 14.83 -39.71 -15.82
C VAL A 115 14.19 -39.92 -17.21
N ALA A 116 14.32 -38.94 -18.12
CA ALA A 116 13.81 -39.08 -19.49
C ALA A 116 14.55 -40.19 -20.26
N LYS A 117 15.88 -40.29 -20.13
CA LYS A 117 16.69 -41.37 -20.73
C LYS A 117 16.31 -42.74 -20.16
N VAL A 118 16.16 -42.85 -18.84
CA VAL A 118 15.76 -44.12 -18.20
C VAL A 118 14.37 -44.55 -18.68
N ARG A 119 13.43 -43.60 -18.85
CA ARG A 119 12.10 -43.89 -19.40
C ARG A 119 12.17 -44.37 -20.84
N SER A 120 13.00 -43.80 -21.71
CA SER A 120 13.11 -44.28 -23.10
C SER A 120 13.69 -45.70 -23.15
N VAL A 121 14.75 -45.97 -22.38
CA VAL A 121 15.35 -47.31 -22.30
C VAL A 121 14.35 -48.33 -21.76
N LYS A 122 13.53 -47.96 -20.77
CA LYS A 122 12.47 -48.82 -20.25
C LYS A 122 11.47 -49.22 -21.35
N VAL A 123 11.00 -48.26 -22.15
CA VAL A 123 10.06 -48.52 -23.25
C VAL A 123 10.68 -49.44 -24.31
N ASP A 124 11.94 -49.23 -24.67
CA ASP A 124 12.65 -50.08 -25.63
C ASP A 124 12.83 -51.51 -25.11
N LEU A 125 13.10 -51.68 -23.81
CA LEU A 125 13.21 -53.00 -23.18
C LEU A 125 11.85 -53.71 -23.10
N GLU A 126 10.78 -52.99 -22.76
CA GLU A 126 9.41 -53.54 -22.75
C GLU A 126 9.01 -54.02 -24.17
N ALA A 127 9.32 -53.25 -25.21
CA ALA A 127 9.07 -53.65 -26.60
C ALA A 127 9.85 -54.93 -26.99
N LYS A 128 11.13 -55.03 -26.59
CA LYS A 128 11.93 -56.25 -26.83
C LYS A 128 11.38 -57.47 -26.09
N ILE A 129 10.91 -57.29 -24.86
CA ILE A 129 10.27 -58.36 -24.09
C ILE A 129 9.02 -58.86 -24.83
N ASP A 130 8.19 -57.95 -25.35
CA ASP A 130 7.02 -58.32 -26.13
C ASP A 130 7.37 -59.07 -27.43
N ASP A 131 8.42 -58.64 -28.13
CA ASP A 131 8.91 -59.34 -29.33
C ASP A 131 9.43 -60.75 -29.00
N TYR A 132 10.21 -60.90 -27.93
CA TYR A 132 10.68 -62.22 -27.48
C TYR A 132 9.51 -63.12 -27.05
N ASN A 133 8.51 -62.57 -26.36
CA ASN A 133 7.31 -63.32 -25.97
C ASN A 133 6.52 -63.80 -27.20
N ARG A 134 6.42 -62.98 -28.27
CA ARG A 134 5.83 -63.41 -29.54
C ARG A 134 6.63 -64.53 -30.19
N ALA A 135 7.95 -64.39 -30.25
CA ALA A 135 8.83 -65.42 -30.81
C ALA A 135 8.75 -66.75 -30.05
N ILE A 136 8.65 -66.70 -28.71
CA ILE A 136 8.43 -67.89 -27.87
C ILE A 136 7.13 -68.57 -28.25
N ARG A 137 6.01 -67.84 -28.31
CA ARG A 137 4.69 -68.40 -28.71
C ARG A 137 4.73 -69.02 -30.10
N ASP A 138 5.35 -68.36 -31.07
CA ASP A 138 5.49 -68.90 -32.43
C ASP A 138 6.32 -70.19 -32.46
N ASN A 139 7.39 -70.25 -31.66
CA ASN A 139 8.23 -71.44 -31.55
C ASN A 139 7.52 -72.57 -30.80
N GLU A 140 6.73 -72.28 -29.77
CA GLU A 140 5.87 -73.26 -29.10
C GLU A 140 4.83 -73.83 -30.07
N HIS A 141 4.19 -72.98 -30.89
CA HIS A 141 3.27 -73.44 -31.94
C HIS A 141 3.96 -74.33 -32.97
N LYS A 142 5.17 -73.97 -33.41
CA LYS A 142 5.99 -74.81 -34.31
C LYS A 142 6.37 -76.13 -33.65
N ALA A 143 6.79 -76.11 -32.39
CA ALA A 143 7.14 -77.31 -31.64
C ALA A 143 5.93 -78.25 -31.53
N LYS A 144 4.75 -77.74 -31.20
CA LYS A 144 3.49 -78.51 -31.21
C LYS A 144 3.18 -79.09 -32.59
N HIS A 145 3.33 -78.30 -33.67
CA HIS A 145 3.12 -78.77 -35.04
C HIS A 145 4.07 -79.92 -35.43
N TRP A 146 5.36 -79.77 -35.14
CA TRP A 146 6.35 -80.80 -35.45
C TRP A 146 6.19 -82.03 -34.55
N ALA A 147 5.85 -81.86 -33.28
CA ALA A 147 5.52 -82.96 -32.38
C ALA A 147 4.32 -83.78 -32.89
N ALA A 148 3.25 -83.11 -33.34
CA ALA A 148 2.10 -83.77 -33.95
C ALA A 148 2.46 -84.52 -35.25
N LYS A 149 3.32 -83.91 -36.10
CA LYS A 149 3.79 -84.55 -37.33
C LYS A 149 4.68 -85.77 -37.06
N LEU A 150 5.49 -85.71 -36.00
CA LEU A 150 6.36 -86.80 -35.56
C LEU A 150 5.54 -87.93 -34.93
N ALA A 151 4.46 -87.62 -34.20
CA ALA A 151 3.48 -88.59 -33.73
C ALA A 151 2.77 -89.30 -34.90
N ALA A 152 2.31 -88.56 -35.91
CA ALA A 152 1.68 -89.13 -37.10
C ALA A 152 2.64 -90.05 -37.90
N LEU A 153 3.92 -89.68 -38.00
CA LEU A 153 4.93 -90.54 -38.62
C LEU A 153 5.27 -91.78 -37.79
N ARG A 154 5.22 -91.68 -36.45
CA ARG A 154 5.37 -92.83 -35.55
C ARG A 154 4.18 -93.78 -35.68
N GLU A 155 2.95 -93.28 -35.75
CA GLU A 155 1.77 -94.13 -36.04
C GLU A 155 1.87 -94.81 -37.42
N ALA A 156 2.33 -94.09 -38.45
CA ALA A 156 2.56 -94.66 -39.77
C ALA A 156 3.67 -95.74 -39.79
N ALA A 157 4.63 -95.67 -38.88
CA ALA A 157 5.66 -96.69 -38.70
C ALA A 157 5.17 -97.91 -37.87
N VAL A 158 4.19 -97.70 -36.98
CA VAL A 158 3.58 -98.76 -36.15
C VAL A 158 2.46 -99.51 -36.90
N GLY A 159 1.90 -98.96 -37.98
CA GLY A 159 0.96 -99.66 -38.89
C GLY A 159 1.54 -100.86 -39.68
N ARG A 160 2.73 -101.36 -39.33
CA ARG A 160 3.35 -102.57 -39.94
C ARG A 160 3.85 -103.59 -38.92
N ALA A 161 3.37 -103.59 -37.68
CA ALA A 161 3.57 -104.71 -36.76
C ALA A 161 2.39 -104.82 -35.79
N ASP A 162 1.67 -105.94 -35.94
CA ASP A 162 0.75 -106.64 -35.02
C ASP A 162 0.15 -105.91 -33.79
N ASP A 163 -1.19 -105.94 -33.77
CA ASP A 163 -2.09 -105.98 -32.60
C ASP A 163 -1.72 -107.19 -31.67
N PRO A 164 -2.09 -107.28 -30.37
CA PRO A 164 -3.08 -106.46 -29.66
C PRO A 164 -2.80 -106.10 -28.18
N ALA A 165 -3.74 -105.35 -27.61
CA ALA A 165 -4.14 -105.25 -26.19
C ALA A 165 -3.52 -104.15 -25.31
N GLY A 166 -4.40 -103.37 -24.67
CA GLY A 166 -4.06 -102.58 -23.47
C GLY A 166 -4.80 -101.25 -23.34
N GLU A 167 -5.95 -101.30 -22.68
CA GLU A 167 -6.84 -100.24 -22.19
C GLU A 167 -6.21 -98.89 -21.75
N GLY A 168 -6.90 -97.79 -22.12
CA GLY A 168 -7.34 -96.77 -21.16
C GLY A 168 -6.58 -95.43 -21.07
N GLY A 169 -7.27 -94.32 -21.36
CA GLY A 169 -7.14 -93.08 -20.56
C GLY A 169 -6.68 -91.79 -21.24
N GLU A 170 -7.67 -90.96 -21.59
CA GLU A 170 -7.70 -89.50 -21.83
C GLU A 170 -6.56 -88.65 -21.20
N ALA A 171 -5.84 -87.82 -21.96
CA ALA A 171 -6.13 -86.41 -22.32
C ALA A 171 -6.19 -85.41 -21.14
N GLY A 172 -5.31 -84.40 -21.14
CA GLY A 172 -5.44 -83.24 -20.24
C GLY A 172 -4.21 -82.35 -20.20
N GLU A 173 -4.35 -81.10 -20.64
CA GLU A 173 -3.29 -80.11 -20.81
C GLU A 173 -2.82 -79.44 -19.50
N SER A 174 -1.51 -79.19 -19.47
CA SER A 174 -0.82 -77.99 -18.98
C SER A 174 -1.65 -76.75 -18.56
N SER A 175 -1.26 -76.22 -17.39
CA SER A 175 -1.15 -74.79 -17.01
C SER A 175 -2.23 -74.20 -16.09
N ALA A 176 -1.82 -73.91 -14.85
CA ALA A 176 -2.24 -72.74 -14.06
C ALA A 176 -1.26 -72.62 -12.87
N ALA A 177 -0.41 -71.59 -12.83
CA ALA A 177 -0.67 -70.31 -12.16
C ALA A 177 -0.36 -70.35 -10.65
N ALA A 178 0.55 -69.45 -10.28
CA ALA A 178 1.02 -69.19 -8.92
C ALA A 178 -0.14 -68.86 -7.95
N GLY A 179 -0.18 -69.59 -6.84
CA GLY A 179 -1.03 -69.34 -5.69
C GLY A 179 -0.63 -70.32 -4.60
N GLY A 180 -0.06 -69.81 -3.51
CA GLY A 180 0.49 -70.62 -2.42
C GLY A 180 -0.54 -71.55 -1.82
N ASN A 181 -0.37 -72.84 -2.09
CA ASN A 181 -0.70 -73.95 -1.21
C ASN A 181 0.55 -74.84 -1.25
N LEU A 182 1.03 -75.29 -0.09
CA LEU A 182 2.09 -76.31 -0.06
C LEU A 182 1.59 -77.50 -0.86
N ALA A 183 2.30 -77.85 -1.94
CA ALA A 183 2.00 -79.03 -2.72
C ALA A 183 2.32 -80.25 -1.86
N ASP A 184 1.35 -81.16 -1.71
CA ASP A 184 1.59 -82.48 -1.11
C ASP A 184 2.38 -83.31 -2.14
N LEU A 185 3.66 -83.57 -1.85
CA LEU A 185 4.52 -84.34 -2.74
C LEU A 185 4.09 -85.81 -2.81
N SER A 186 4.20 -86.41 -3.99
CA SER A 186 3.93 -87.84 -4.19
C SER A 186 5.07 -88.70 -3.62
N VAL A 187 4.79 -89.97 -3.27
CA VAL A 187 5.75 -90.88 -2.60
C VAL A 187 7.02 -91.11 -3.43
N GLU A 188 6.93 -91.00 -4.75
CA GLU A 188 8.05 -91.15 -5.69
C GLU A 188 8.96 -89.90 -5.73
N GLU A 189 8.40 -88.70 -5.52
CA GLU A 189 9.17 -87.45 -5.45
C GLU A 189 9.88 -87.30 -4.08
N ILE A 190 9.40 -87.97 -3.03
CA ILE A 190 10.02 -87.97 -1.68
C ILE A 190 11.31 -88.81 -1.65
N ASP A 191 11.37 -89.90 -2.41
CA ASP A 191 12.55 -90.77 -2.48
C ASP A 191 13.69 -90.16 -3.34
N GLU A 192 13.38 -89.24 -4.24
CA GLU A 192 14.37 -88.50 -5.06
C GLU A 192 14.89 -87.22 -4.39
N ILE A 193 14.27 -86.77 -3.30
CA ILE A 193 14.71 -85.61 -2.54
C ILE A 193 15.87 -85.99 -1.62
N ASP A 194 17.04 -85.40 -1.87
CA ASP A 194 18.17 -85.51 -0.96
C ASP A 194 17.87 -84.71 0.32
N LEU A 195 17.51 -85.44 1.38
CA LEU A 195 17.32 -84.92 2.73
C LEU A 195 18.53 -84.09 3.21
N GLY A 196 19.73 -84.38 2.74
CA GLY A 196 20.95 -83.62 3.06
C GLY A 196 20.99 -82.24 2.39
N GLU A 197 20.61 -82.13 1.11
CA GLU A 197 20.53 -80.85 0.40
C GLU A 197 19.40 -79.98 0.96
N LEU A 198 18.24 -80.58 1.27
CA LEU A 198 17.12 -79.84 1.85
C LEU A 198 17.46 -79.31 3.25
N GLN A 199 18.18 -80.08 4.06
CA GLN A 199 18.68 -79.62 5.37
C GLN A 199 19.73 -78.52 5.23
N ALA A 200 20.58 -78.59 4.20
CA ALA A 200 21.56 -77.53 3.91
C ALA A 200 20.88 -76.23 3.46
N ASP A 201 19.83 -76.31 2.65
CA ASP A 201 19.04 -75.16 2.22
C ASP A 201 18.24 -74.56 3.38
N ILE A 202 17.63 -75.38 4.25
CA ILE A 202 16.99 -74.92 5.48
C ILE A 202 18.01 -74.19 6.36
N ALA A 203 19.18 -74.78 6.60
CA ALA A 203 20.23 -74.15 7.41
C ALA A 203 20.71 -72.82 6.79
N LYS A 204 20.85 -72.75 5.47
CA LYS A 204 21.21 -71.53 4.75
C LYS A 204 20.13 -70.44 4.85
N PHE A 205 18.85 -70.81 4.74
CA PHE A 205 17.75 -69.87 4.92
C PHE A 205 17.59 -69.43 6.37
N GLU A 206 17.83 -70.31 7.34
CA GLU A 206 17.86 -69.97 8.77
C GLU A 206 19.01 -69.02 9.11
N GLU A 207 20.20 -69.23 8.55
CA GLU A 207 21.35 -68.32 8.70
C GLU A 207 21.07 -66.96 8.05
N ALA A 208 20.45 -66.95 6.85
CA ALA A 208 20.00 -65.72 6.20
C ALA A 208 18.93 -64.97 7.01
N LEU A 209 18.00 -65.70 7.64
CA LEU A 209 16.98 -65.15 8.55
C LEU A 209 17.60 -64.60 9.84
N GLN A 210 18.60 -65.27 10.41
CA GLN A 210 19.34 -64.77 11.57
C GLN A 210 20.14 -63.50 11.25
N GLY A 211 20.67 -63.37 10.03
CA GLY A 211 21.29 -62.14 9.52
C GLY A 211 20.30 -61.01 9.28
N MET A 212 19.03 -61.33 8.97
CA MET A 212 17.94 -60.39 8.78
C MET A 212 17.13 -60.20 10.08
N SER A 213 17.73 -59.57 11.10
CA SER A 213 16.95 -59.12 12.27
C SER A 213 16.07 -57.92 11.89
N GLY A 214 14.87 -58.19 11.38
CA GLY A 214 13.87 -57.16 11.10
C GLY A 214 13.40 -56.52 12.40
N ASN A 215 13.49 -55.20 12.51
CA ASN A 215 12.93 -54.48 13.66
C ASN A 215 11.40 -54.50 13.58
N LEU A 216 10.77 -55.48 14.24
CA LEU A 216 9.31 -55.62 14.30
C LEU A 216 8.61 -54.40 14.93
N GLY A 217 9.34 -53.59 15.73
CA GLY A 217 8.85 -52.33 16.28
C GLY A 217 8.71 -51.22 15.24
N ALA A 218 9.45 -51.27 14.13
CA ALA A 218 9.39 -50.26 13.07
C ALA A 218 8.01 -50.17 12.41
N ILE A 219 7.26 -51.28 12.34
CA ILE A 219 5.90 -51.30 11.79
C ILE A 219 4.94 -50.53 12.72
N ALA A 220 5.08 -50.70 14.04
CA ALA A 220 4.27 -49.98 15.02
C ALA A 220 4.62 -48.48 15.04
N GLU A 221 5.91 -48.14 14.99
CA GLU A 221 6.38 -46.76 14.90
C GLU A 221 5.94 -46.07 13.61
N TYR A 222 6.00 -46.77 12.47
CA TYR A 222 5.51 -46.26 11.19
C TYR A 222 4.01 -45.96 11.26
N LYS A 223 3.20 -46.88 11.79
CA LYS A 223 1.74 -46.66 11.95
C LYS A 223 1.43 -45.49 12.89
N ALA A 224 2.22 -45.29 13.94
CA ALA A 224 2.07 -44.13 14.83
C ALA A 224 2.42 -42.82 14.11
N ARG A 225 3.58 -42.76 13.44
CA ARG A 225 4.01 -41.59 12.65
C ARG A 225 3.08 -41.27 11.49
N GLU A 226 2.51 -42.28 10.82
CA GLU A 226 1.55 -42.09 9.74
C GLU A 226 0.28 -41.40 10.25
N ARG A 227 -0.22 -41.79 11.44
CA ARG A 227 -1.37 -41.13 12.07
C ARG A 227 -1.06 -39.68 12.42
N ASP A 228 0.08 -39.43 13.05
CA ASP A 228 0.51 -38.08 13.41
C ASP A 228 0.71 -37.20 12.17
N TRP A 229 1.31 -37.76 11.11
CA TRP A 229 1.48 -37.08 9.84
C TRP A 229 0.14 -36.72 9.20
N ARG A 230 -0.82 -37.66 9.17
CA ARG A 230 -2.17 -37.39 8.64
C ARG A 230 -2.86 -36.29 9.44
N ALA A 231 -2.82 -36.35 10.77
CA ALA A 231 -3.43 -35.31 11.61
C ALA A 231 -2.82 -33.92 11.36
N ARG A 232 -1.48 -33.83 11.22
CA ARG A 232 -0.79 -32.57 10.88
C ARG A 232 -1.07 -32.10 9.46
N MET A 233 -1.25 -33.03 8.52
CA MET A 233 -1.61 -32.70 7.14
C MET A 233 -3.02 -32.09 7.09
N ASP A 234 -3.97 -32.69 7.80
CA ASP A 234 -5.34 -32.16 7.91
C ASP A 234 -5.36 -30.76 8.55
N GLU A 235 -4.55 -30.53 9.59
CA GLU A 235 -4.39 -29.21 10.21
C GLU A 235 -3.76 -28.19 9.24
N PHE A 236 -2.72 -28.59 8.52
CA PHE A 236 -2.08 -27.75 7.51
C PHE A 236 -3.04 -27.35 6.39
N ASP A 237 -3.84 -28.29 5.90
CA ASP A 237 -4.84 -28.05 4.86
C ASP A 237 -5.95 -27.11 5.36
N ALA A 238 -6.39 -27.28 6.62
CA ALA A 238 -7.37 -26.38 7.24
C ALA A 238 -6.83 -24.94 7.36
N VAL A 239 -5.60 -24.75 7.86
CA VAL A 239 -4.97 -23.43 7.96
C VAL A 239 -4.73 -22.81 6.59
N THR A 240 -4.35 -23.62 5.61
CA THR A 240 -4.15 -23.16 4.22
C THR A 240 -5.45 -22.68 3.62
N LEU A 241 -6.55 -23.39 3.85
CA LEU A 241 -7.88 -22.99 3.39
C LEU A 241 -8.33 -21.68 4.05
N GLU A 242 -8.12 -21.53 5.35
CA GLU A 242 -8.44 -20.30 6.08
C GLU A 242 -7.64 -19.11 5.54
N ARG A 243 -6.31 -19.27 5.39
CA ARG A 243 -5.43 -18.25 4.81
C ARG A 243 -5.91 -17.83 3.42
N ASP A 244 -6.27 -18.80 2.58
CA ASP A 244 -6.74 -18.53 1.23
C ASP A 244 -8.10 -17.82 1.22
N GLY A 245 -8.98 -18.12 2.17
CA GLY A 245 -10.23 -17.38 2.40
C GLY A 245 -9.99 -15.93 2.81
N GLN A 246 -9.06 -15.70 3.74
CA GLN A 246 -8.67 -14.34 4.17
C GLN A 246 -8.03 -13.56 3.03
N ARG A 247 -7.15 -14.19 2.25
CA ARG A 247 -6.51 -13.58 1.06
C ARG A 247 -7.56 -13.14 0.03
N LYS A 248 -8.54 -13.98 -0.29
CA LYS A 248 -9.65 -13.62 -1.20
C LYS A 248 -10.44 -12.43 -0.70
N THR A 249 -10.72 -12.39 0.61
CA THR A 249 -11.43 -11.27 1.24
C THR A 249 -10.62 -9.97 1.13
N TYR A 250 -9.32 -10.04 1.43
CA TYR A 250 -8.41 -8.91 1.29
C TYR A 250 -8.35 -8.39 -0.16
N GLU A 251 -8.22 -9.28 -1.15
CA GLU A 251 -8.20 -8.90 -2.57
C GLU A 251 -9.51 -8.26 -3.02
N SER A 252 -10.65 -8.80 -2.56
CA SER A 252 -11.98 -8.24 -2.83
C SER A 252 -12.12 -6.83 -2.27
N LEU A 253 -11.72 -6.62 -1.00
CA LEU A 253 -11.77 -5.31 -0.35
C LEU A 253 -10.79 -4.32 -1.00
N ARG A 254 -9.60 -4.77 -1.38
CA ARG A 254 -8.62 -3.93 -2.09
C ARG A 254 -9.18 -3.46 -3.43
N LYS A 255 -9.83 -4.35 -4.18
CA LYS A 255 -10.47 -4.02 -5.45
C LYS A 255 -11.62 -3.04 -5.25
N GLN A 256 -12.52 -3.32 -4.29
CA GLN A 256 -13.63 -2.42 -3.98
C GLN A 256 -13.14 -1.02 -3.59
N ARG A 257 -12.11 -0.92 -2.74
CA ARG A 257 -11.49 0.34 -2.36
C ARG A 257 -10.96 1.11 -3.57
N LEU A 258 -10.28 0.42 -4.49
CA LEU A 258 -9.73 1.02 -5.70
C LEU A 258 -10.83 1.51 -6.65
N ASP A 259 -11.89 0.72 -6.82
CA ASP A 259 -13.02 1.05 -7.68
C ASP A 259 -13.78 2.28 -7.15
N GLU A 260 -14.11 2.29 -5.85
CA GLU A 260 -14.77 3.43 -5.19
C GLU A 260 -13.91 4.69 -5.26
N PHE A 261 -12.61 4.59 -4.99
CA PHE A 261 -11.67 5.70 -5.11
C PHE A 261 -11.61 6.23 -6.55
N SER A 262 -11.50 5.35 -7.54
CA SER A 262 -11.38 5.74 -8.95
C SER A 262 -12.63 6.44 -9.48
N VAL A 263 -13.82 5.97 -9.05
CA VAL A 263 -15.10 6.61 -9.38
C VAL A 263 -15.18 8.00 -8.74
N GLY A 264 -14.89 8.11 -7.44
CA GLY A 264 -14.92 9.38 -6.72
C GLY A 264 -13.92 10.39 -7.27
N PHE A 265 -12.68 9.96 -7.50
CA PHE A 265 -11.60 10.78 -8.04
C PHE A 265 -11.96 11.35 -9.41
N ARG A 266 -12.54 10.54 -10.31
CA ARG A 266 -13.02 10.99 -11.62
C ARG A 266 -14.12 12.04 -11.51
N ILE A 267 -15.11 11.83 -10.64
CA ILE A 267 -16.22 12.77 -10.44
C ILE A 267 -15.70 14.11 -9.90
N ILE A 268 -14.84 14.07 -8.87
CA ILE A 268 -14.25 15.26 -8.27
C ILE A 268 -13.38 16.00 -9.30
N GLY A 269 -12.55 15.29 -10.07
CA GLY A 269 -11.72 15.88 -11.11
C GLY A 269 -12.52 16.59 -12.21
N MET A 270 -13.59 15.97 -12.72
CA MET A 270 -14.47 16.61 -13.70
C MET A 270 -15.14 17.88 -13.14
N LYS A 271 -15.62 17.81 -11.89
CA LYS A 271 -16.29 18.95 -11.25
C LYS A 271 -15.32 20.07 -10.89
N LEU A 272 -14.11 19.74 -10.46
CA LEU A 272 -13.05 20.72 -10.22
C LEU A 272 -12.76 21.53 -11.49
N LYS A 273 -12.62 20.85 -12.63
CA LYS A 273 -12.39 21.49 -13.93
C LYS A 273 -13.53 22.44 -14.31
N GLU A 274 -14.77 21.98 -14.17
CA GLU A 274 -15.98 22.78 -14.43
C GLU A 274 -16.05 24.02 -13.51
N MET A 275 -15.83 23.84 -12.20
CA MET A 275 -15.89 24.91 -11.21
C MET A 275 -14.77 25.93 -11.40
N TYR A 276 -13.54 25.46 -11.66
CA TYR A 276 -12.42 26.36 -11.89
C TYR A 276 -12.67 27.23 -13.12
N GLN A 277 -13.06 26.62 -14.25
CA GLN A 277 -13.37 27.35 -15.49
C GLN A 277 -14.50 28.36 -15.31
N MET A 278 -15.53 28.02 -14.54
CA MET A 278 -16.63 28.93 -14.22
C MET A 278 -16.14 30.14 -13.41
N ILE A 279 -15.33 29.91 -12.37
CA ILE A 279 -14.87 30.98 -11.46
C ILE A 279 -13.88 31.92 -12.16
N THR A 280 -12.89 31.38 -12.88
CA THR A 280 -11.82 32.17 -13.50
C THR A 280 -12.17 32.64 -14.91
N LEU A 281 -13.34 32.27 -15.44
CA LEU A 281 -13.80 32.55 -16.81
C LEU A 281 -12.75 32.19 -17.87
N GLY A 282 -12.07 31.06 -17.64
CA GLY A 282 -10.97 30.55 -18.47
C GLY A 282 -9.83 29.96 -17.64
N GLY A 283 -8.95 29.18 -18.27
CA GLY A 283 -7.96 28.36 -17.57
C GLY A 283 -8.38 26.90 -17.48
N ASP A 284 -7.59 26.09 -16.77
CA ASP A 284 -7.89 24.67 -16.56
C ASP A 284 -7.32 24.20 -15.22
N ALA A 285 -7.90 23.17 -14.63
CA ALA A 285 -7.46 22.60 -13.36
C ALA A 285 -7.63 21.08 -13.40
N GLU A 286 -6.61 20.35 -12.97
CA GLU A 286 -6.56 18.90 -13.07
C GLU A 286 -5.92 18.28 -11.83
N LEU A 287 -6.47 17.13 -11.43
CA LEU A 287 -5.93 16.28 -10.37
C LEU A 287 -5.29 15.07 -11.04
N GLU A 288 -3.99 14.92 -10.85
CA GLU A 288 -3.21 13.81 -11.41
C GLU A 288 -2.73 12.90 -10.28
N ARG A 289 -2.77 11.59 -10.53
CA ARG A 289 -2.20 10.59 -9.63
C ARG A 289 -0.72 10.45 -9.98
N LEU A 290 0.15 10.44 -8.96
CA LEU A 290 1.58 10.24 -9.17
C LEU A 290 1.88 8.83 -9.70
N ASP A 291 1.24 7.83 -9.10
CA ASP A 291 1.25 6.46 -9.59
C ASP A 291 -0.12 6.06 -10.19
N SER A 292 -0.08 5.49 -11.38
CA SER A 292 -1.26 5.00 -12.11
C SER A 292 -1.69 3.59 -11.66
N LEU A 293 -0.77 2.80 -11.11
CA LEU A 293 -1.00 1.43 -10.66
C LEU A 293 -1.53 1.38 -9.23
N ASP A 294 -0.92 2.13 -8.30
CA ASP A 294 -1.41 2.24 -6.93
C ASP A 294 -1.61 3.72 -6.50
N PRO A 295 -2.86 4.24 -6.52
CA PRO A 295 -3.13 5.62 -6.15
C PRO A 295 -2.87 5.94 -4.67
N PHE A 296 -2.61 4.94 -3.83
CA PHE A 296 -2.42 5.11 -2.39
C PHE A 296 -0.95 5.27 -1.97
N SER A 297 0.01 5.07 -2.88
CA SER A 297 1.45 5.06 -2.55
C SER A 297 2.07 6.46 -2.52
N GLU A 298 1.97 7.19 -3.63
CA GLU A 298 2.72 8.45 -3.82
C GLU A 298 1.86 9.71 -3.69
N GLY A 299 0.53 9.56 -3.68
CA GLY A 299 -0.43 10.65 -3.50
C GLY A 299 -0.91 11.31 -4.80
N ILE A 300 -1.40 12.54 -4.68
CA ILE A 300 -2.12 13.28 -5.74
C ILE A 300 -1.45 14.63 -5.95
N VAL A 301 -1.21 14.99 -7.21
CA VAL A 301 -0.71 16.31 -7.61
C VAL A 301 -1.87 17.16 -8.10
N PHE A 302 -1.97 18.36 -7.55
CA PHE A 302 -2.92 19.37 -8.00
C PHE A 302 -2.23 20.38 -8.91
N SER A 303 -2.55 20.28 -10.21
CA SER A 303 -2.00 21.10 -11.28
C SER A 303 -3.06 22.08 -11.79
N VAL A 304 -2.67 23.33 -11.98
CA VAL A 304 -3.58 24.39 -12.43
C VAL A 304 -2.93 25.18 -13.55
N ARG A 305 -3.73 25.55 -14.55
CA ARG A 305 -3.39 26.44 -15.65
C ARG A 305 -4.23 27.70 -15.57
N PRO A 306 -3.73 28.79 -14.96
CA PRO A 306 -4.42 30.07 -14.99
C PRO A 306 -4.62 30.57 -16.43
N PRO A 307 -5.60 31.45 -16.67
CA PRO A 307 -5.86 31.98 -18.00
C PRO A 307 -4.60 32.66 -18.58
N LYS A 308 -4.24 32.28 -19.81
CA LYS A 308 -3.05 32.78 -20.53
C LYS A 308 -1.70 32.42 -19.89
N LYS A 309 -1.63 31.42 -18.99
CA LYS A 309 -0.39 30.93 -18.37
C LYS A 309 -0.19 29.43 -18.64
N SER A 310 1.02 28.93 -18.33
CA SER A 310 1.37 27.51 -18.36
C SER A 310 0.85 26.76 -17.13
N TRP A 311 0.83 25.42 -17.23
CA TRP A 311 0.54 24.53 -16.11
C TRP A 311 1.56 24.71 -14.99
N LYS A 312 1.08 24.84 -13.75
CA LYS A 312 1.89 24.95 -12.55
C LYS A 312 1.25 24.17 -11.41
N ASN A 313 2.09 23.60 -10.55
CA ASN A 313 1.65 23.04 -9.29
C ASN A 313 1.08 24.16 -8.39
N ILE A 314 0.03 23.86 -7.62
CA ILE A 314 -0.62 24.81 -6.70
C ILE A 314 0.37 25.53 -5.77
N SER A 315 1.43 24.86 -5.30
CA SER A 315 2.45 25.44 -4.42
C SER A 315 3.16 26.64 -5.04
N ASN A 316 3.25 26.70 -6.37
CA ASN A 316 3.98 27.72 -7.13
C ASN A 316 3.08 28.83 -7.70
N LEU A 317 1.79 28.86 -7.32
CA LEU A 317 0.83 29.89 -7.74
C LEU A 317 0.90 31.15 -6.85
N SER A 318 0.37 32.27 -7.37
CA SER A 318 0.19 33.50 -6.58
C SER A 318 -0.90 33.32 -5.52
N GLY A 319 -0.91 34.17 -4.48
CA GLY A 319 -1.86 34.06 -3.37
C GLY A 319 -3.33 33.99 -3.81
N GLY A 320 -3.76 34.91 -4.69
CA GLY A 320 -5.13 34.91 -5.22
C GLY A 320 -5.46 33.68 -6.09
N GLU A 321 -4.52 33.23 -6.93
CA GLU A 321 -4.70 32.03 -7.75
C GLU A 321 -4.80 30.76 -6.88
N LYS A 322 -4.01 30.67 -5.79
CA LYS A 322 -4.10 29.58 -4.80
C LYS A 322 -5.47 29.56 -4.14
N THR A 323 -5.99 30.73 -3.73
CA THR A 323 -7.31 30.82 -3.10
C THR A 323 -8.41 30.38 -4.05
N LEU A 324 -8.37 30.80 -5.32
CA LEU A 324 -9.36 30.39 -6.33
C LEU A 324 -9.31 28.89 -6.64
N ALA A 325 -8.11 28.33 -6.82
CA ALA A 325 -7.93 26.91 -7.04
C ALA A 325 -8.43 26.07 -5.85
N SER A 326 -8.18 26.54 -4.63
CA SER A 326 -8.62 25.87 -3.40
C SER A 326 -10.13 25.93 -3.24
N LEU A 327 -10.75 27.10 -3.48
CA LEU A 327 -12.21 27.25 -3.46
C LEU A 327 -12.89 26.35 -4.50
N ALA A 328 -12.33 26.27 -5.72
CA ALA A 328 -12.85 25.38 -6.75
C ALA A 328 -12.84 23.91 -6.31
N LEU A 329 -11.77 23.46 -5.64
CA LEU A 329 -11.69 22.11 -5.08
C LEU A 329 -12.71 21.88 -3.96
N VAL A 330 -12.87 22.85 -3.05
CA VAL A 330 -13.88 22.76 -1.97
C VAL A 330 -15.29 22.65 -2.56
N PHE A 331 -15.61 23.41 -3.61
CA PHE A 331 -16.91 23.32 -4.28
C PHE A 331 -17.09 22.01 -5.07
N ALA A 332 -16.03 21.48 -5.67
CA ALA A 332 -16.07 20.17 -6.32
C ALA A 332 -16.35 19.05 -5.31
N LEU A 333 -15.71 19.11 -4.13
CA LEU A 333 -15.95 18.19 -3.03
C LEU A 333 -17.38 18.31 -2.48
N HIS A 334 -17.90 19.54 -2.35
CA HIS A 334 -19.29 19.77 -1.97
C HIS A 334 -20.28 19.13 -2.96
N HIS A 335 -20.00 19.19 -4.26
CA HIS A 335 -20.83 18.54 -5.26
C HIS A 335 -20.83 17.02 -5.14
N TYR A 336 -19.67 16.43 -4.83
CA TYR A 336 -19.55 14.98 -4.63
C TYR A 336 -20.24 14.52 -3.35
N LYS A 337 -20.07 15.26 -2.25
CA LYS A 337 -20.70 14.97 -0.96
C LYS A 337 -21.19 16.28 -0.33
N PRO A 338 -22.49 16.61 -0.45
CA PRO A 338 -23.03 17.86 0.06
C PRO A 338 -23.03 17.85 1.59
N THR A 339 -22.32 18.80 2.19
CA THR A 339 -22.34 19.07 3.63
C THR A 339 -23.43 20.11 3.94
N PRO A 340 -24.21 19.96 5.02
CA PRO A 340 -25.31 20.88 5.33
C PRO A 340 -24.86 22.26 5.80
N LEU A 341 -23.62 22.42 6.30
CA LEU A 341 -23.10 23.67 6.86
C LEU A 341 -21.66 23.94 6.39
N TYR A 342 -21.42 25.16 5.94
CA TYR A 342 -20.09 25.69 5.62
C TYR A 342 -19.82 26.97 6.40
N VAL A 343 -18.63 27.08 6.96
CA VAL A 343 -18.12 28.29 7.60
C VAL A 343 -16.86 28.72 6.86
N MET A 344 -16.86 29.94 6.33
CA MET A 344 -15.78 30.50 5.53
C MET A 344 -15.34 31.84 6.14
N ASP A 345 -14.07 31.94 6.50
CA ASP A 345 -13.50 33.13 7.14
C ASP A 345 -12.50 33.82 6.21
N GLU A 346 -12.73 35.09 5.90
CA GLU A 346 -11.88 35.98 5.08
C GLU A 346 -11.39 35.38 3.74
N ILE A 347 -12.19 34.51 3.13
CA ILE A 347 -11.83 33.81 1.88
C ILE A 347 -11.61 34.74 0.68
N ASP A 348 -12.07 35.98 0.78
CA ASP A 348 -12.04 37.01 -0.26
C ASP A 348 -10.93 38.05 -0.07
N ALA A 349 -10.11 37.92 0.98
CA ALA A 349 -9.01 38.85 1.26
C ALA A 349 -7.99 38.93 0.09
N ALA A 350 -7.67 37.78 -0.51
CA ALA A 350 -6.71 37.66 -1.61
C ALA A 350 -7.34 37.72 -3.02
N LEU A 351 -8.66 37.94 -3.11
CA LEU A 351 -9.40 37.94 -4.38
C LEU A 351 -9.65 39.36 -4.88
N ASP A 352 -9.77 39.51 -6.20
CA ASP A 352 -10.16 40.76 -6.84
C ASP A 352 -11.68 40.96 -6.84
N PHE A 353 -12.13 42.20 -7.05
CA PHE A 353 -13.55 42.55 -7.07
C PHE A 353 -14.37 41.64 -8.00
N ARG A 354 -13.84 41.31 -9.18
CA ARG A 354 -14.53 40.52 -10.20
C ARG A 354 -14.74 39.07 -9.77
N ASN A 355 -13.69 38.39 -9.30
CA ASN A 355 -13.80 37.01 -8.87
C ASN A 355 -14.63 36.89 -7.59
N VAL A 356 -14.54 37.87 -6.68
CA VAL A 356 -15.40 37.93 -5.49
C VAL A 356 -16.88 37.94 -5.86
N SER A 357 -17.30 38.76 -6.84
CA SER A 357 -18.70 38.78 -7.28
C SER A 357 -19.15 37.45 -7.92
N ILE A 358 -18.27 36.79 -8.69
CA ILE A 358 -18.58 35.49 -9.32
C ILE A 358 -18.77 34.42 -8.23
N VAL A 359 -17.84 34.37 -7.26
CA VAL A 359 -17.91 33.42 -6.13
C VAL A 359 -19.13 33.71 -5.26
N GLY A 360 -19.43 34.96 -4.96
CA GLY A 360 -20.63 35.36 -4.19
C GLY A 360 -21.92 34.91 -4.87
N ASN A 361 -22.06 35.14 -6.17
CA ASN A 361 -23.22 34.67 -6.95
C ASN A 361 -23.31 33.14 -6.97
N TYR A 362 -22.18 32.46 -7.13
CA TYR A 362 -22.14 31.01 -7.10
C TYR A 362 -22.59 30.44 -5.75
N ILE A 363 -22.09 31.00 -4.65
CA ILE A 363 -22.51 30.58 -3.30
C ILE A 363 -24.01 30.85 -3.11
N LYS A 364 -24.51 32.00 -3.56
CA LYS A 364 -25.93 32.35 -3.47
C LYS A 364 -26.83 31.36 -4.22
N GLU A 365 -26.40 30.88 -5.37
CA GLU A 365 -27.15 29.85 -6.11
C GLU A 365 -27.13 28.50 -5.38
N ARG A 366 -26.03 28.17 -4.71
CA ARG A 366 -25.84 26.91 -3.97
C ARG A 366 -26.44 26.90 -2.57
N THR A 367 -26.80 28.04 -1.98
CA THR A 367 -27.41 28.11 -0.64
C THR A 367 -28.77 27.43 -0.53
N ARG A 368 -29.39 27.02 -1.65
CA ARG A 368 -30.65 26.26 -1.65
C ARG A 368 -30.56 24.91 -0.95
N ASN A 369 -29.37 24.29 -0.96
CA ASN A 369 -29.16 22.93 -0.45
C ASN A 369 -28.22 22.87 0.76
N ALA A 370 -27.58 23.97 1.13
CA ALA A 370 -26.63 24.04 2.25
C ALA A 370 -26.57 25.43 2.87
N GLN A 371 -26.31 25.50 4.17
CA GLN A 371 -26.14 26.76 4.89
C GLN A 371 -24.70 27.25 4.78
N PHE A 372 -24.51 28.49 4.35
CA PHE A 372 -23.21 29.15 4.28
C PHE A 372 -23.14 30.30 5.30
N ILE A 373 -22.14 30.25 6.17
CA ILE A 373 -21.76 31.33 7.08
C ILE A 373 -20.45 31.90 6.57
N ILE A 374 -20.47 33.14 6.08
CA ILE A 374 -19.30 33.80 5.49
C ILE A 374 -18.96 35.01 6.34
N ILE A 375 -17.70 35.10 6.74
CA ILE A 375 -17.12 36.27 7.39
C ILE A 375 -16.28 36.98 6.33
N SER A 376 -16.66 38.22 6.01
CA SER A 376 -16.03 39.01 4.96
C SER A 376 -16.16 40.50 5.26
N LEU A 377 -15.17 41.27 4.79
CA LEU A 377 -15.16 42.73 4.81
C LEU A 377 -15.45 43.36 3.43
N ARG A 378 -15.69 42.56 2.38
CA ARG A 378 -15.96 43.05 1.02
C ARG A 378 -17.47 43.18 0.77
N ASN A 379 -17.90 44.37 0.36
CA ASN A 379 -19.31 44.66 0.06
C ASN A 379 -19.95 43.62 -0.87
N ASN A 380 -19.29 43.26 -1.98
CA ASN A 380 -19.82 42.31 -2.96
C ASN A 380 -20.17 40.92 -2.40
N MET A 381 -19.54 40.47 -1.31
CA MET A 381 -19.83 39.17 -0.72
C MET A 381 -21.09 39.20 0.13
N PHE A 382 -21.18 40.16 1.04
CA PHE A 382 -22.26 40.22 2.01
C PHE A 382 -23.52 40.93 1.47
N GLU A 383 -23.43 41.66 0.37
CA GLU A 383 -24.60 42.27 -0.30
C GLU A 383 -25.62 41.22 -0.77
N LEU A 384 -25.17 40.00 -1.06
CA LEU A 384 -26.03 38.88 -1.48
C LEU A 384 -26.60 38.06 -0.31
N ALA A 385 -26.25 38.42 0.94
CA ALA A 385 -26.64 37.66 2.12
C ALA A 385 -28.13 37.82 2.45
N ASP A 386 -28.78 36.73 2.86
CA ASP A 386 -30.17 36.78 3.36
C ASP A 386 -30.26 37.36 4.77
N ARG A 387 -29.19 37.24 5.55
CA ARG A 387 -29.06 37.78 6.91
C ARG A 387 -27.64 38.29 7.12
N LEU A 388 -27.53 39.45 7.76
CA LEU A 388 -26.25 40.04 8.14
C LEU A 388 -26.08 39.95 9.65
N VAL A 389 -24.88 39.61 10.10
CA VAL A 389 -24.51 39.61 11.51
C VAL A 389 -23.37 40.58 11.72
N GLY A 390 -23.65 41.71 12.36
CA GLY A 390 -22.66 42.71 12.72
C GLY A 390 -22.06 42.40 14.08
N ILE A 391 -20.73 42.38 14.18
CA ILE A 391 -20.01 42.20 15.44
C ILE A 391 -19.42 43.55 15.85
N TYR A 392 -19.62 43.96 17.10
CA TYR A 392 -19.07 45.20 17.64
C TYR A 392 -18.54 44.98 19.07
N LYS A 393 -17.56 45.78 19.48
CA LYS A 393 -16.90 45.66 20.79
C LYS A 393 -17.15 46.90 21.62
N THR A 394 -17.77 46.72 22.79
CA THR A 394 -18.02 47.79 23.78
C THR A 394 -17.54 47.34 25.14
N SER A 395 -16.80 48.18 25.87
CA SER A 395 -16.31 47.87 27.23
C SER A 395 -15.55 46.54 27.32
N ASN A 396 -14.70 46.24 26.34
CA ASN A 396 -13.98 44.96 26.22
C ASN A 396 -14.84 43.69 26.06
N ALA A 397 -16.16 43.81 25.88
CA ALA A 397 -17.05 42.71 25.53
C ALA A 397 -17.42 42.77 24.04
N SER A 398 -17.37 41.61 23.37
CA SER A 398 -17.83 41.45 21.97
C SER A 398 -19.31 41.11 21.97
N ASN A 399 -20.10 41.94 21.30
CA ASN A 399 -21.54 41.75 21.11
C ASN A 399 -21.83 41.54 19.62
N ALA A 400 -22.92 40.85 19.32
CA ALA A 400 -23.38 40.60 17.95
C ALA A 400 -24.82 41.09 17.78
N ILE A 401 -25.11 41.67 16.62
CA ILE A 401 -26.45 42.09 16.21
C ILE A 401 -26.77 41.47 14.85
N ALA A 402 -27.93 40.82 14.74
CA ALA A 402 -28.41 40.27 13.48
C ALA A 402 -29.39 41.24 12.83
N ILE A 403 -29.21 41.50 11.54
CA ILE A 403 -29.99 42.45 10.74
C ILE A 403 -30.51 41.71 9.50
N ASP A 404 -31.76 42.00 9.13
CA ASP A 404 -32.35 41.54 7.88
C ASP A 404 -32.18 42.63 6.81
N PRO A 405 -31.30 42.46 5.81
CA PRO A 405 -31.10 43.45 4.77
C PRO A 405 -32.37 43.69 3.91
N THR A 406 -33.25 42.70 3.77
CA THR A 406 -34.48 42.83 2.96
C THR A 406 -35.55 43.71 3.60
N ALA A 407 -35.45 43.95 4.91
CA ALA A 407 -36.35 44.85 5.62
C ALA A 407 -36.08 46.34 5.32
N PHE A 408 -34.93 46.67 4.72
CA PHE A 408 -34.56 48.03 4.35
C PHE A 408 -34.81 48.26 2.86
N THR A 409 -36.01 48.73 2.50
CA THR A 409 -36.29 49.18 1.14
C THR A 409 -35.49 50.45 0.86
N ILE A 410 -34.50 50.37 -0.03
CA ILE A 410 -33.87 51.55 -0.62
C ILE A 410 -34.93 52.20 -1.50
N ALA A 411 -35.42 53.37 -1.11
CA ALA A 411 -36.20 54.21 -2.01
C ALA A 411 -35.31 54.55 -3.20
N ALA A 412 -35.56 53.90 -4.34
CA ALA A 412 -34.82 54.15 -5.58
C ALA A 412 -34.91 55.65 -5.92
N ARG A 413 -33.74 56.24 -6.20
CA ARG A 413 -33.59 57.64 -6.57
C ARG A 413 -33.41 57.78 -8.07
#